data_AF-A0A4Q4QF92-F1
#
_entry.id   AF-A0A4Q4QF92-F1
#
_cell.length_a   1.000
_cell.length_b   1.000
_cell.length_c   1.000
_cell.angle_alpha   90.00
_cell.angle_beta   90.00
_cell.angle_gamma   90.00
#
_symmetry.space_group_name_H-M   'P 1'
#
loop_
_entity.id
_entity.type
_entity.pdbx_description
1 polymer ?
#
loop_
_entity_poly.entity_id
_entity_poly.type
_entity_poly.pdbx_seq_one_letter_code
_entity_poly.pdbx_strand_id
1 'polypeptide(L)'
;MAALGTPIRVKYIPALAFSLARRRCTTKATKPPNKNWPQAFRRRHPQLRSRKTSAMDWKRHDNNIADKIPQWFEVIEPELRRPEIRPENVYNMDETGVMLSMLGSVTVLVDRSDKRDYRGAGVKRTMVTAIECISASGECLKPMIIWPASG
;
A
#
# COMPACT_ATOMS: atom_id res chain seq x y z
N MET A 1 16.36 -8.07 -22.30
CA MET A 1 17.36 -7.96 -21.21
C MET A 1 16.86 -6.94 -20.19
N ALA A 2 16.28 -7.39 -19.07
CA ALA A 2 15.89 -6.50 -17.99
C ALA A 2 17.12 -6.21 -17.11
N ALA A 3 17.53 -4.95 -17.03
CA ALA A 3 18.64 -4.55 -16.17
C ALA A 3 18.27 -4.80 -14.70
N LEU A 4 19.05 -5.65 -14.04
CA LEU A 4 18.95 -6.02 -12.64
C LEU A 4 19.09 -4.78 -11.74
N GLY A 5 17.98 -4.24 -11.26
CA GLY A 5 17.98 -3.14 -10.29
C GLY A 5 16.57 -2.82 -9.81
N THR A 6 16.44 -2.53 -8.51
CA THR A 6 15.18 -2.02 -7.96
C THR A 6 14.85 -0.66 -8.58
N PRO A 7 13.57 -0.37 -8.89
CA PRO A 7 13.17 0.92 -9.44
C PRO A 7 13.60 2.07 -8.52
N ILE A 8 14.35 3.03 -9.07
CA ILE A 8 14.82 4.20 -8.32
C ILE A 8 13.61 5.08 -7.98
N ARG A 9 13.42 5.38 -6.69
CA ARG A 9 12.37 6.32 -6.27
C ARG A 9 12.67 7.72 -6.81
N VAL A 10 11.64 8.39 -7.33
CA VAL A 10 11.74 9.73 -7.94
C VAL A 10 12.44 10.75 -7.02
N LYS A 11 12.23 10.66 -5.70
CA LYS A 11 12.87 11.53 -4.71
C LYS A 11 14.41 11.47 -4.70
N TYR A 12 15.01 10.37 -5.14
CA TYR A 12 16.47 10.21 -5.17
C TYR A 12 17.10 10.68 -6.48
N ILE A 13 16.29 10.92 -7.53
CA ILE A 13 16.77 11.33 -8.86
C ILE A 13 17.61 12.61 -8.81
N PRO A 14 17.21 13.70 -8.09
CA PRO A 14 18.04 14.92 -8.02
C PRO A 14 19.41 14.69 -7.38
N ALA A 15 19.47 13.90 -6.30
CA ALA A 15 20.71 13.61 -5.59
C ALA A 15 21.68 12.75 -6.43
N LEU A 16 21.14 11.77 -7.16
CA LEU A 16 21.92 10.96 -8.10
C LEU A 16 22.42 11.78 -9.29
N ALA A 17 21.57 12.61 -9.88
CA ALA A 17 21.96 13.52 -10.95
C ALA A 17 23.07 14.48 -10.50
N PHE A 18 22.97 15.02 -9.28
CA PHE A 18 23.99 15.87 -8.69
C PHE A 18 25.33 15.13 -8.50
N SER A 19 25.28 13.92 -7.96
CA SER A 19 26.47 13.09 -7.73
C SER A 19 27.18 12.74 -9.05
N LEU A 20 26.42 12.42 -10.09
CA LEU A 20 26.95 12.17 -11.43
C LEU A 20 27.57 13.42 -12.06
N ALA A 21 26.90 14.58 -11.94
CA ALA A 21 27.42 15.85 -12.45
C ALA A 21 28.76 16.22 -11.79
N ARG A 22 28.89 16.04 -10.47
CA ARG A 22 30.16 16.30 -9.76
C ARG A 22 31.31 15.38 -10.17
N ARG A 23 31.00 14.16 -10.60
CA ARG A 23 32.01 13.19 -11.05
C ARG A 23 32.41 13.38 -12.52
N ARG A 24 31.51 13.89 -13.35
CA ARG A 24 31.68 13.95 -14.82
C ARG A 24 31.94 15.34 -15.38
N CYS A 25 31.60 16.41 -14.66
CA CYS A 25 31.81 17.78 -15.11
C CYS A 25 32.99 18.42 -14.38
N THR A 26 33.81 19.14 -15.14
CA THR A 26 34.93 19.97 -14.64
C THR A 26 34.44 21.17 -13.83
N THR A 27 33.27 21.69 -14.18
CA THR A 27 32.52 22.66 -13.36
C THR A 27 31.81 21.92 -12.22
N LYS A 28 32.31 22.10 -11.00
CA LYS A 28 31.72 21.48 -9.80
C LYS A 28 30.33 22.04 -9.58
N ALA A 29 29.30 21.25 -9.91
CA ALA A 29 27.93 21.56 -9.51
C ALA A 29 27.90 21.79 -7.99
N THR A 30 27.46 22.97 -7.58
CA THR A 30 27.45 23.40 -6.16
C THR A 30 26.17 23.01 -5.44
N LYS A 31 25.05 22.86 -6.17
CA LYS A 31 23.74 22.54 -5.62
C LYS A 31 23.03 21.46 -6.44
N PRO A 32 22.21 20.60 -5.80
CA PRO A 32 21.38 19.64 -6.51
C PRO A 32 20.33 20.33 -7.38
N PRO A 33 19.81 19.66 -8.42
CA PRO A 33 18.73 20.17 -9.23
C PRO A 33 17.47 20.49 -8.41
N ASN A 34 16.66 21.44 -8.90
CA ASN A 34 15.43 21.86 -8.24
C ASN A 34 14.38 20.73 -8.15
N LYS A 35 13.36 20.92 -7.30
CA LYS A 35 12.28 19.94 -7.05
C LYS A 35 11.48 19.54 -8.29
N ASN A 36 11.45 20.38 -9.32
CA ASN A 36 10.74 20.14 -10.58
C ASN A 36 11.59 19.39 -11.61
N TRP A 37 12.89 19.23 -11.35
CA TRP A 37 13.83 18.62 -12.29
C TRP A 37 13.48 17.16 -12.63
N PRO A 38 13.02 16.28 -11.72
CA PRO A 38 12.61 14.93 -12.10
C PRO A 38 11.46 14.90 -13.10
N GLN A 39 10.52 15.84 -13.00
CA GLN A 39 9.42 15.97 -13.96
C GLN A 39 9.92 16.44 -15.32
N ALA A 40 10.82 17.42 -15.34
CA ALA A 40 11.47 17.89 -16.57
C ALA A 40 12.36 16.80 -17.20
N PHE A 41 13.04 15.99 -16.39
CA PHE A 41 13.82 14.83 -16.83
C PHE A 41 12.92 13.79 -17.48
N ARG A 42 11.79 13.44 -16.85
CA ARG A 42 10.79 12.55 -17.47
C ARG A 42 10.27 13.09 -18.80
N ARG A 43 9.98 14.39 -18.89
CA ARG A 43 9.48 15.02 -20.14
C ARG A 43 10.52 14.96 -21.28
N ARG A 44 11.81 15.02 -20.96
CA ARG A 44 12.91 14.88 -21.94
C ARG A 44 13.16 13.44 -22.38
N HIS A 45 12.69 12.46 -21.60
CA HIS A 45 12.90 11.04 -21.84
C HIS A 45 11.55 10.31 -21.87
N PRO A 46 10.78 10.43 -22.97
CA PRO A 46 9.43 9.85 -23.10
C PRO A 46 9.40 8.31 -22.98
N GLN A 47 10.54 7.64 -23.14
CA GLN A 47 10.68 6.21 -22.86
C GLN A 47 10.54 5.85 -21.37
N LEU A 48 10.63 6.83 -20.45
CA LEU A 48 10.51 6.61 -19.01
C LEU A 48 9.05 6.78 -18.56
N ARG A 49 8.49 5.74 -17.95
CA ARG A 49 7.15 5.79 -17.33
C ARG A 49 7.26 5.88 -15.81
N SER A 50 6.54 6.83 -15.21
CA SER A 50 6.35 6.85 -13.75
C SER A 50 5.23 5.87 -13.39
N ARG A 51 5.51 4.88 -12.54
CA ARG A 51 4.51 3.96 -12.00
C ARG A 51 4.40 4.16 -10.49
N LYS A 52 3.17 4.26 -9.97
CA LYS A 52 2.93 4.08 -8.54
C LYS A 52 3.02 2.59 -8.24
N THR A 53 3.94 2.21 -7.38
CA THR A 53 4.06 0.85 -6.87
C THR A 53 3.59 0.86 -5.42
N SER A 54 2.53 0.12 -5.13
CA SER A 54 2.13 -0.11 -3.74
C SER A 54 3.17 -1.00 -3.05
N ALA A 55 3.44 -0.75 -1.78
CA ALA A 55 4.21 -1.68 -0.98
C ALA A 55 3.39 -2.97 -0.85
N MET A 56 3.95 -4.08 -1.31
CA MET A 56 3.41 -5.41 -1.10
C MET A 56 4.31 -6.09 -0.08
N ASP A 57 3.71 -6.75 0.91
CA ASP A 57 4.47 -7.57 1.85
C ASP A 57 5.23 -8.64 1.05
N TRP A 58 6.54 -8.76 1.30
CA TRP A 58 7.39 -9.73 0.61
C TRP A 58 6.85 -11.16 0.73
N LYS A 59 6.25 -11.51 1.88
CA LYS A 59 5.61 -12.82 2.08
C LYS A 59 4.39 -13.07 1.19
N ARG A 60 3.70 -12.01 0.74
CA ARG A 60 2.59 -12.10 -0.23
C ARG A 60 3.10 -12.18 -1.67
N HIS A 61 4.29 -11.66 -1.93
CA HIS A 61 4.89 -11.71 -3.26
C HIS A 61 5.31 -13.15 -3.62
N ASP A 62 5.94 -13.86 -2.68
CA ASP A 62 6.47 -15.21 -2.93
C ASP A 62 5.41 -16.32 -2.80
N ASN A 63 4.31 -16.08 -2.06
CA ASN A 63 3.19 -17.02 -1.92
C ASN A 63 2.00 -16.66 -2.81
N ASN A 64 2.25 -16.10 -4.00
CA ASN A 64 1.17 -15.70 -4.88
C ASN A 64 0.51 -16.95 -5.50
N ILE A 65 -0.73 -17.25 -5.11
CA ILE A 65 -1.53 -18.38 -5.62
C ILE A 65 -2.19 -18.07 -6.98
N ALA A 66 -1.63 -17.14 -7.75
CA ALA A 66 -2.24 -16.62 -8.97
C ALA A 66 -2.53 -17.72 -10.01
N ASP A 67 -1.70 -18.76 -10.05
CA ASP A 67 -1.86 -19.95 -10.87
C ASP A 67 -3.02 -20.86 -10.42
N LYS A 68 -3.34 -20.84 -9.11
CA LYS A 68 -4.43 -21.63 -8.52
C LYS A 68 -5.79 -20.92 -8.59
N ILE A 69 -5.81 -19.59 -8.74
CA ILE A 69 -7.06 -18.83 -8.82
C ILE A 69 -7.94 -19.30 -9.98
N PRO A 70 -7.45 -19.48 -11.23
CA PRO A 70 -8.27 -20.02 -12.32
C PRO A 70 -8.85 -21.40 -12.00
N GLN A 71 -8.04 -22.32 -11.47
CA GLN A 71 -8.46 -23.67 -11.11
C GLN A 71 -9.55 -23.67 -10.03
N TRP A 72 -9.46 -22.75 -9.07
CA TRP A 72 -10.49 -22.58 -8.06
C TRP A 72 -11.83 -22.12 -8.68
N PHE A 73 -11.79 -21.17 -9.62
CA PHE A 73 -12.99 -20.71 -10.34
C PHE A 73 -13.58 -21.81 -11.22
N GLU A 74 -12.77 -22.63 -11.89
CA GLU A 74 -13.23 -23.78 -12.68
C GLU A 74 -14.06 -24.76 -11.84
N VAL A 75 -13.72 -24.94 -10.56
CA VAL A 75 -14.44 -25.84 -9.65
C VAL A 75 -15.72 -25.20 -9.10
N ILE A 76 -15.68 -23.93 -8.69
CA ILE A 76 -16.82 -23.31 -7.99
C ILE A 76 -17.86 -22.69 -8.93
N GLU A 77 -17.46 -22.23 -10.13
CA GLU A 77 -18.36 -21.57 -11.06
C GLU A 77 -19.54 -22.47 -11.52
N PRO A 78 -19.34 -23.76 -11.84
CA PRO A 78 -20.46 -24.66 -12.14
C PRO A 78 -21.44 -24.81 -10.98
N GLU A 79 -20.94 -24.86 -9.73
CA GLU A 79 -21.76 -24.93 -8.53
C GLU A 79 -22.59 -23.66 -8.37
N LEU A 80 -21.97 -22.49 -8.50
CA LEU A 80 -22.66 -21.19 -8.39
C LEU A 80 -23.69 -20.95 -9.50
N ARG A 81 -23.60 -21.65 -10.63
CA ARG A 81 -24.58 -21.58 -11.73
C ARG A 81 -25.78 -22.51 -11.55
N ARG A 82 -25.76 -23.40 -10.54
CA ARG A 82 -26.89 -24.30 -10.25
C ARG A 82 -28.13 -23.48 -9.88
N PRO A 83 -29.31 -23.80 -10.44
CA PRO A 83 -30.53 -23.03 -10.19
C PRO A 83 -30.98 -23.05 -8.72
N GLU A 84 -30.57 -24.06 -7.95
CA GLU A 84 -30.83 -24.18 -6.52
C GLU A 84 -29.99 -23.19 -5.69
N ILE A 85 -28.84 -22.75 -6.20
CA ILE A 85 -27.93 -21.80 -5.55
C ILE A 85 -28.24 -20.40 -6.06
N ARG A 86 -29.20 -19.75 -5.40
CA ARG A 86 -29.59 -18.38 -5.76
C ARG A 86 -28.54 -17.36 -5.28
N PRO A 87 -28.34 -16.24 -5.99
CA PRO A 87 -27.39 -15.20 -5.59
C PRO A 87 -27.61 -14.63 -4.18
N GLU A 88 -28.86 -14.59 -3.72
CA GLU A 88 -29.19 -14.13 -2.36
C GLU A 88 -28.67 -15.06 -1.27
N ASN A 89 -28.37 -16.31 -1.62
CA ASN A 89 -27.85 -17.34 -0.71
C ASN A 89 -26.32 -17.52 -0.82
N VAL A 90 -25.66 -16.78 -1.71
CA VAL A 90 -24.20 -16.82 -1.89
C VAL A 90 -23.59 -15.63 -1.16
N TYR A 91 -22.75 -15.88 -0.16
CA TYR A 91 -22.18 -14.83 0.68
C TYR A 91 -20.66 -14.83 0.64
N ASN A 92 -20.09 -13.63 0.57
CA ASN A 92 -18.70 -13.38 0.90
C ASN A 92 -18.61 -12.85 2.33
N MET A 93 -17.66 -13.36 3.10
CA MET A 93 -17.45 -13.02 4.51
C MET A 93 -15.98 -12.68 4.73
N ASP A 94 -15.70 -11.59 5.44
CA ASP A 94 -14.32 -11.18 5.75
C ASP A 94 -14.22 -10.57 7.15
N GLU A 95 -13.00 -10.63 7.71
CA GLU A 95 -12.65 -10.07 9.00
C GLU A 95 -11.85 -8.79 8.84
N THR A 96 -12.24 -7.73 9.56
CA THR A 96 -11.47 -6.50 9.65
C THR A 96 -11.20 -6.09 11.10
N GLY A 97 -9.94 -5.75 11.37
CA GLY A 97 -9.52 -5.22 12.67
C GLY A 97 -9.68 -3.70 12.72
N VAL A 98 -10.55 -3.22 13.60
CA VAL A 98 -10.80 -1.79 13.81
C VAL A 98 -10.10 -1.31 15.09
N MET A 99 -9.20 -0.35 14.97
CA MET A 99 -8.53 0.27 16.10
C MET A 99 -9.39 1.39 16.69
N LEU A 100 -9.90 1.23 17.91
CA LEU A 100 -10.77 2.24 18.54
C LEU A 100 -10.03 3.51 18.98
N SER A 101 -8.71 3.43 19.15
CA SER A 101 -7.86 4.52 19.64
C SER A 101 -6.77 4.86 18.64
N MET A 102 -7.17 5.33 17.45
CA MET A 102 -6.20 5.94 16.54
C MET A 102 -5.79 7.31 17.09
N LEU A 103 -4.49 7.51 17.33
CA LEU A 103 -3.96 8.86 17.55
C LEU A 103 -4.14 9.65 16.26
N GLY A 104 -4.91 10.74 16.31
CA GLY A 104 -4.86 11.75 15.28
C GLY A 104 -3.45 12.33 15.17
N SER A 105 -3.03 12.67 13.95
CA SER A 105 -1.82 13.48 13.75
C SER A 105 -2.09 14.89 14.29
N VAL A 106 -1.31 15.33 15.28
CA VAL A 106 -1.37 16.70 15.80
C VAL A 106 -0.16 17.46 15.30
N THR A 107 -0.37 18.60 14.65
CA THR A 107 0.71 19.52 14.31
C THR A 107 1.20 20.18 15.59
N VAL A 108 2.47 19.98 15.92
CA VAL A 108 3.12 20.60 17.10
C VAL A 108 4.31 21.44 16.63
N LEU A 109 4.53 22.57 17.28
CA LEU A 109 5.76 23.36 17.10
C LEU A 109 6.83 22.77 18.01
N VAL A 110 7.95 22.35 17.42
CA VAL A 110 9.11 21.80 18.13
C VAL A 110 10.35 22.61 17.76
N ASP A 111 11.35 22.60 18.64
CA ASP A 111 12.64 23.24 18.39
C ASP A 111 13.32 22.64 17.15
N ARG A 112 14.06 23.46 16.40
CA ARG A 112 14.73 23.05 15.15
C ARG A 112 15.77 21.93 15.37
N SER A 113 16.28 21.78 16.58
CA SER A 113 17.21 20.70 16.96
C SER A 113 16.50 19.40 17.34
N ASP A 114 15.18 19.44 17.60
CA ASP A 114 14.40 18.25 17.92
C ASP A 114 14.08 17.48 16.64
N LYS A 115 14.78 16.36 16.45
CA LYS A 115 14.63 15.46 15.29
C LYS A 115 13.59 14.36 15.52
N ARG A 116 12.84 14.40 16.61
CA ARG A 116 11.86 13.36 16.93
C ARG A 116 10.62 13.55 16.07
N ASP A 117 10.45 12.65 15.11
CA ASP A 117 9.23 12.56 14.28
C ASP A 117 8.09 11.80 14.96
N TYR A 118 8.18 11.58 16.29
CA TYR A 118 7.18 10.84 17.06
C TYR A 118 6.87 11.52 18.39
N ARG A 119 5.59 11.45 18.78
CA ARG A 119 5.13 11.81 20.13
C ARG A 119 4.92 10.52 20.91
N GLY A 120 5.55 10.42 22.09
CA GLY A 120 5.20 9.37 23.05
C GLY A 120 3.76 9.55 23.50
N ALA A 121 2.92 8.55 23.28
CA ALA A 121 1.54 8.55 23.71
C ALA A 121 1.22 7.17 24.29
N GLY A 122 0.76 7.17 25.54
CA GLY A 122 0.20 5.97 26.18
C GLY A 122 -1.17 5.68 25.57
N VAL A 123 -1.19 4.98 24.44
CA VAL A 123 -2.43 4.58 23.79
C VAL A 123 -2.77 3.17 24.24
N LYS A 124 -3.88 3.01 24.96
CA LYS A 124 -4.53 1.70 25.06
C LYS A 124 -5.01 1.33 23.66
N ARG A 125 -4.26 0.49 22.95
CA ARG A 125 -4.60 -0.02 21.61
C ARG A 125 -5.70 -1.06 21.74
N THR A 126 -6.94 -0.62 21.94
CA THR A 126 -8.10 -1.51 21.91
C THR A 126 -8.45 -1.77 20.44
N MET A 127 -8.17 -2.98 19.99
CA MET A 127 -8.63 -3.50 18.71
C MET A 127 -9.97 -4.20 18.92
N VAL A 128 -10.92 -3.89 18.06
CA VAL A 128 -12.20 -4.62 17.95
C VAL A 128 -12.20 -5.30 16.59
N THR A 129 -12.67 -6.55 16.55
CA THR A 129 -12.79 -7.30 15.31
C THR A 129 -14.23 -7.17 14.80
N ALA A 130 -14.38 -6.76 13.55
CA ALA A 130 -15.66 -6.77 12.85
C ALA A 130 -15.65 -7.89 11.81
N ILE A 131 -16.73 -8.67 11.80
CA ILE A 131 -17.00 -9.67 10.78
C ILE A 131 -18.09 -9.13 9.88
N GLU A 132 -17.75 -8.93 8.62
CA GLU A 132 -18.62 -8.36 7.60
C GLU A 132 -19.03 -9.44 6.59
N CYS A 133 -20.29 -9.41 6.14
CA CYS A 133 -20.82 -10.43 5.25
C CYS A 133 -21.81 -9.81 4.26
N ILE A 134 -21.59 -10.05 2.97
CA ILE A 134 -22.34 -9.47 1.85
C ILE A 134 -22.73 -10.59 0.87
N SER A 135 -24.01 -10.64 0.50
CA SER A 135 -24.50 -11.58 -0.50
C SER A 135 -24.11 -11.16 -1.93
N ALA A 136 -24.16 -12.10 -2.87
CA ALA A 136 -23.96 -11.81 -4.29
C ALA A 136 -25.08 -10.94 -4.88
N SER A 137 -26.25 -10.85 -4.23
CA SER A 137 -27.32 -9.91 -4.57
C SER A 137 -27.14 -8.51 -3.96
N GLY A 138 -26.13 -8.32 -3.10
CA GLY A 138 -25.78 -7.02 -2.49
C GLY A 138 -26.38 -6.78 -1.11
N GLU A 139 -27.15 -7.70 -0.56
CA GLU A 139 -27.66 -7.62 0.83
C GLU A 139 -26.52 -7.84 1.84
N CYS A 140 -26.39 -6.90 2.79
CA CYS A 140 -25.41 -6.97 3.87
C CYS A 140 -26.03 -7.52 5.16
N LEU A 141 -25.39 -8.52 5.76
CA LEU A 141 -25.78 -8.96 7.11
C LEU A 141 -25.29 -7.95 8.15
N LYS A 142 -25.98 -7.92 9.31
CA LYS A 142 -25.51 -7.11 10.44
C LYS A 142 -24.12 -7.58 10.85
N PRO A 143 -23.13 -6.68 10.96
CA PRO A 143 -21.77 -7.08 11.30
C PRO A 143 -21.73 -7.64 12.72
N MET A 144 -20.95 -8.70 12.91
CA MET A 144 -20.66 -9.22 14.24
C MET A 144 -19.43 -8.50 14.78
N ILE A 145 -19.55 -7.94 15.98
CA ILE A 145 -18.50 -7.18 16.64
C ILE A 145 -17.97 -7.99 17.82
N ILE A 146 -16.69 -8.37 17.75
CA ILE A 146 -15.99 -9.10 18.80
C ILE A 146 -15.10 -8.11 19.55
N TRP A 147 -15.39 -7.94 20.83
CA TRP A 147 -14.59 -7.13 21.74
C TRP A 147 -13.39 -7.92 22.28
N PRO A 148 -12.25 -7.26 22.53
CA PRO A 148 -11.13 -7.93 23.16
C PRO A 148 -11.52 -8.40 24.56
N ALA A 149 -10.99 -9.55 24.97
CA ALA A 149 -11.23 -10.09 26.30
C ALA A 149 -10.76 -9.10 27.38
N SER A 150 -11.61 -8.87 28.38
CA SER A 150 -11.25 -8.11 29.57
C SER A 150 -10.28 -8.96 30.41
N GLY A 151 -9.01 -8.55 30.44
CA GLY A 151 -8.00 -9.07 31.37
C GLY A 151 -7.93 -8.26 32.66
#